data_AF-W8JAA9-F1
#
_entry.id   AF-W8JAA9-F1
#
_cell.length_a   1.000
_cell.length_b   1.000
_cell.length_c   1.000
_cell.angle_alpha   90.00
_cell.angle_beta   90.00
_cell.angle_gamma   90.00
#
_symmetry.space_group_name_H-M   'P 1'
#
loop_
_entity.id
_entity.type
_entity.pdbx_description
1 polymer ?
#
loop_
_entity_poly.entity_id
_entity_poly.type
_entity_poly.pdbx_seq_one_letter_code
_entity_poly.pdbx_strand_id
1 'polypeptide(L)'
;KKALRIPGGLWGTTVTLMLAMLSTPVAEGRDSPEDFVVQFKGLCYFTNGTERVRSVTRYIYNREEYARFDSDWGEYRAVTPLGRPDAEYWNSQKDILESTRAEADTVCRHNYQSELRTTLQRRVEPTVTISPSRTEALNHHNLLVCSVTDFYPGQIKVRWFRNDQQETAGIVSTPLIRNGD
;
A
#
# COMPACT_ATOMS: atom_id res chain seq x y z
N LYS A 1 -37.81 -46.75 -59.51
CA LYS A 1 -37.79 -45.33 -59.08
C LYS A 1 -38.13 -45.24 -57.61
N LYS A 2 -37.13 -44.98 -56.75
CA LYS A 2 -37.12 -44.10 -55.57
C LYS A 2 -35.85 -44.43 -54.78
N ALA A 3 -34.90 -43.50 -54.84
CA ALA A 3 -33.72 -43.49 -54.00
C ALA A 3 -34.11 -42.99 -52.61
N LEU A 4 -33.52 -43.57 -51.56
CA LEU A 4 -33.52 -42.93 -50.23
C LEU A 4 -32.14 -43.07 -49.57
N ARG A 5 -31.49 -41.90 -49.53
CA ARG A 5 -30.33 -41.38 -48.79
C ARG A 5 -29.80 -42.14 -47.56
N ILE A 6 -28.46 -42.14 -47.50
CA ILE A 6 -27.56 -42.44 -46.37
C ILE A 6 -27.57 -41.27 -45.35
N PRO A 7 -27.41 -41.57 -44.05
CA PRO A 7 -26.44 -40.86 -43.20
C PRO A 7 -25.58 -41.87 -42.43
N GLY A 8 -24.31 -41.65 -42.09
CA GLY A 8 -23.57 -40.41 -41.90
C GLY A 8 -22.80 -40.51 -40.58
N GLY A 9 -21.55 -41.00 -40.67
CA GLY A 9 -20.39 -40.83 -39.76
C GLY A 9 -20.58 -40.78 -38.23
N LEU A 10 -20.09 -41.81 -37.54
CA LEU A 10 -19.63 -41.73 -36.15
C LEU A 10 -18.28 -40.98 -36.11
N TRP A 11 -18.26 -39.76 -35.58
CA TRP A 11 -17.05 -39.09 -35.05
C TRP A 11 -17.50 -38.20 -33.89
N GLY A 12 -17.21 -38.62 -32.65
CA GLY A 12 -17.66 -37.84 -31.49
C GLY A 12 -17.34 -38.45 -30.14
N THR A 13 -16.10 -38.86 -29.88
CA THR A 13 -15.67 -39.22 -28.51
C THR A 13 -14.26 -38.78 -28.11
N THR A 14 -13.52 -38.04 -28.94
CA THR A 14 -12.10 -37.71 -28.66
C THR A 14 -11.80 -36.26 -28.25
N VAL A 15 -12.79 -35.41 -27.98
CA VAL A 15 -12.56 -33.97 -27.70
C VAL A 15 -12.94 -33.52 -26.28
N THR A 16 -13.24 -34.44 -25.36
CA THR A 16 -13.64 -34.05 -23.99
C THR A 16 -12.49 -34.12 -22.96
N LEU A 17 -11.32 -34.68 -23.31
CA LEU A 17 -10.20 -34.85 -22.37
C LEU A 17 -9.11 -33.77 -22.45
N MET A 18 -9.18 -32.84 -23.41
CA MET A 18 -8.14 -31.80 -23.61
C MET A 18 -8.53 -30.41 -23.09
N LEU A 19 -9.75 -30.20 -22.58
CA LEU A 19 -10.18 -28.90 -22.03
C LEU A 19 -10.08 -28.78 -20.51
N ALA A 20 -9.70 -29.83 -19.79
CA ALA A 20 -9.51 -29.79 -18.32
C ALA A 20 -8.07 -29.49 -17.88
N MET A 21 -7.18 -29.09 -18.81
CA MET A 21 -5.77 -28.80 -18.53
C MET A 21 -5.41 -27.30 -18.57
N LEU A 22 -6.37 -26.39 -18.75
CA LEU A 22 -6.11 -24.96 -18.96
C LEU A 22 -6.79 -24.02 -17.95
N SER A 23 -7.15 -24.49 -16.76
CA SER A 23 -7.77 -23.62 -15.75
C SER A 23 -7.35 -23.91 -14.31
N THR A 24 -6.08 -24.22 -14.09
CA THR A 24 -5.47 -24.11 -12.77
C THR A 24 -4.19 -23.31 -12.91
N PRO A 25 -4.10 -22.07 -12.37
CA PRO A 25 -2.81 -21.50 -12.06
C PRO A 25 -2.29 -22.27 -10.84
N VAL A 26 -1.79 -23.50 -11.06
CA VAL A 26 -0.96 -24.16 -10.07
C VAL A 26 0.34 -23.38 -10.09
N ALA A 27 0.45 -22.39 -9.20
CA ALA A 27 1.75 -21.96 -8.73
C ALA A 27 2.36 -23.19 -8.07
N GLU A 28 3.18 -23.93 -8.83
CA GLU A 28 3.85 -25.15 -8.39
C GLU A 28 5.01 -24.74 -7.46
N GLY A 29 4.67 -24.29 -6.25
CA GLY A 29 5.61 -24.09 -5.16
C GLY A 29 5.84 -25.42 -4.46
N ARG A 30 6.79 -26.23 -4.94
CA ARG A 30 7.26 -27.42 -4.19
C ARG A 30 7.91 -26.95 -2.88
N ASP A 31 7.40 -27.47 -1.75
CA ASP A 31 7.89 -27.30 -0.37
C ASP A 31 8.12 -25.86 0.12
N SER A 32 7.14 -24.97 -0.08
CA SER A 32 7.08 -23.76 0.75
C SER A 32 6.49 -24.11 2.13
N PRO A 33 7.14 -23.74 3.25
CA PRO A 33 6.53 -23.91 4.57
C PRO A 33 5.19 -23.17 4.61
N GLU A 34 4.20 -23.79 5.26
CA GLU A 34 2.91 -23.13 5.51
C GLU A 34 3.14 -21.95 6.47
N ASP A 35 2.69 -20.76 6.07
CA ASP A 35 2.80 -19.54 6.88
C ASP A 35 1.41 -18.95 7.11
N PHE A 36 1.19 -18.49 8.34
CA PHE A 36 -0.05 -17.90 8.80
C PHE A 36 0.28 -16.63 9.57
N VAL A 37 -0.02 -15.49 8.97
CA VAL A 37 0.35 -14.18 9.51
C VAL A 37 -0.88 -13.48 10.07
N VAL A 38 -0.84 -13.08 11.34
CA VAL A 38 -1.85 -12.19 11.93
C VAL A 38 -1.21 -10.82 12.12
N GLN A 39 -1.86 -9.77 11.63
CA GLN A 39 -1.44 -8.39 11.83
C GLN A 39 -2.57 -7.57 12.44
N PHE A 40 -2.20 -6.75 13.40
CA PHE A 40 -3.04 -5.70 13.98
C PHE A 40 -2.42 -4.35 13.63
N LYS A 41 -3.24 -3.39 13.17
CA LYS A 41 -2.80 -2.02 12.89
C LYS A 41 -3.72 -1.03 13.58
N GLY A 42 -3.23 -0.35 14.61
CA GLY A 42 -3.86 0.83 15.23
C GLY A 42 -3.36 2.10 14.55
N LEU A 43 -4.15 2.61 13.61
CA LEU A 43 -3.79 3.75 12.76
C LEU A 43 -4.44 5.02 13.30
N CYS A 44 -3.65 6.09 13.39
CA CYS A 44 -4.14 7.42 13.74
C CYS A 44 -3.91 8.38 12.56
N TYR A 45 -4.99 8.96 12.03
CA TYR A 45 -4.93 9.95 10.97
C TYR A 45 -5.20 11.34 11.54
N PHE A 46 -4.27 12.26 11.32
CA PHE A 46 -4.29 13.62 11.86
C PHE A 46 -4.49 14.62 10.71
N THR A 47 -5.45 15.54 10.85
CA THR A 47 -5.66 16.64 9.90
C THR A 47 -5.73 17.95 10.67
N ASN A 48 -4.98 18.95 10.19
CA ASN A 48 -4.78 20.24 10.85
C ASN A 48 -4.40 20.08 12.33
N GLY A 49 -3.26 19.44 12.58
CA GLY A 49 -2.85 19.08 13.93
C GLY A 49 -3.76 18.01 14.52
N THR A 50 -4.35 18.29 15.68
CA THR A 50 -5.33 17.40 16.32
C THR A 50 -6.77 17.87 16.13
N GLU A 51 -7.06 18.92 15.33
CA GLU A 51 -8.45 19.36 15.16
C GLU A 51 -9.37 18.23 14.69
N ARG A 52 -8.92 17.46 13.70
CA ARG A 52 -9.59 16.22 13.28
C ARG A 52 -8.64 15.03 13.45
N VAL A 53 -9.02 14.11 14.33
CA VAL A 53 -8.34 12.84 14.57
C VAL A 53 -9.29 11.70 14.19
N ARG A 54 -8.81 10.77 13.36
CA ARG A 54 -9.54 9.54 13.02
C ARG A 54 -8.70 8.34 13.43
N SER A 55 -9.23 7.53 14.33
CA SER A 55 -8.63 6.25 14.73
C SER A 55 -9.20 5.12 13.89
N VAL A 56 -8.34 4.26 13.35
CA VAL A 56 -8.74 3.08 12.58
C VAL A 56 -7.94 1.88 13.05
N THR A 57 -8.65 0.89 13.58
CA THR A 57 -8.05 -0.36 14.02
C THR A 57 -8.37 -1.45 13.01
N ARG A 58 -7.34 -2.09 12.44
CA ARG A 58 -7.48 -3.12 11.40
C ARG A 58 -6.96 -4.46 11.88
N TYR A 59 -7.73 -5.52 11.64
CA TYR A 59 -7.33 -6.90 11.86
C TYR A 59 -7.18 -7.59 10.51
N ILE A 60 -5.98 -8.13 10.28
CA ILE A 60 -5.56 -8.66 8.99
C ILE A 60 -5.08 -10.09 9.21
N TYR A 61 -5.66 -11.01 8.45
CA TYR A 61 -5.21 -12.39 8.38
C TYR A 61 -4.53 -12.62 7.03
N ASN A 62 -3.30 -13.11 7.08
CA ASN A 62 -2.34 -13.12 5.99
C ASN A 62 -2.17 -11.74 5.36
N ARG A 63 -2.89 -11.48 4.26
CA ARG A 63 -2.86 -10.21 3.53
C ARG A 63 -4.25 -9.61 3.34
N GLU A 64 -5.27 -10.21 3.95
CA GLU A 64 -6.67 -9.82 3.83
C GLU A 64 -7.17 -9.24 5.16
N GLU A 65 -7.59 -7.98 5.11
CA GLU A 65 -8.23 -7.33 6.26
C GLU A 65 -9.62 -7.92 6.44
N TYR A 66 -9.89 -8.53 7.61
CA TYR A 66 -11.15 -9.23 7.85
C TYR A 66 -12.12 -8.44 8.75
N ALA A 67 -11.61 -7.62 9.67
CA ALA A 67 -12.41 -6.77 10.55
C ALA A 67 -11.74 -5.42 10.80
N ARG A 68 -12.56 -4.39 10.99
CA ARG A 68 -12.11 -3.00 11.20
C ARG A 68 -12.98 -2.29 12.22
N PHE A 69 -12.37 -1.54 13.13
CA PHE A 69 -13.02 -0.41 13.79
C PHE A 69 -12.59 0.89 13.11
N ASP A 70 -13.53 1.79 12.89
CA ASP A 70 -13.27 3.13 12.38
C ASP A 70 -13.99 4.14 13.27
N SER A 71 -13.28 5.16 13.77
CA SER A 71 -13.88 6.15 14.67
C SER A 71 -15.02 6.94 14.01
N ASP A 72 -15.01 7.05 12.67
CA ASP A 72 -16.11 7.68 11.92
C ASP A 72 -17.39 6.81 11.92
N TRP A 73 -17.28 5.50 12.19
CA TRP A 73 -18.42 4.59 12.38
C TRP A 73 -18.76 4.39 13.84
N GLY A 74 -17.74 4.41 14.70
CA GLY A 74 -17.87 4.16 16.13
C GLY A 74 -18.18 2.71 16.48
N GLU A 75 -17.96 1.75 15.58
CA GLU A 75 -18.21 0.32 15.80
C GLU A 75 -17.29 -0.55 14.94
N TYR A 76 -17.14 -1.81 15.34
CA TYR A 76 -16.45 -2.81 14.53
C TYR A 76 -17.33 -3.25 13.37
N ARG A 77 -16.73 -3.39 12.18
CA ARG A 77 -17.39 -3.94 11.00
C ARG A 77 -16.52 -5.02 10.37
N ALA A 78 -17.17 -6.09 9.95
CA ALA A 78 -16.55 -7.11 9.13
C ALA A 78 -16.25 -6.53 7.75
N VAL A 79 -15.00 -6.62 7.31
CA VAL A 79 -14.57 -6.27 5.95
C VAL A 79 -14.78 -7.47 5.02
N THR A 80 -14.66 -8.68 5.56
CA THR A 80 -14.91 -9.95 4.86
C THR A 80 -15.83 -10.83 5.70
N PRO A 81 -16.44 -11.90 5.13
CA PRO A 81 -17.30 -12.80 5.89
C PRO A 81 -16.61 -13.43 7.12
N LEU A 82 -15.28 -13.63 7.04
CA LEU A 82 -14.48 -14.18 8.14
C LEU A 82 -14.57 -13.34 9.41
N GLY A 83 -14.65 -12.01 9.28
CA GLY A 83 -14.68 -11.11 10.44
C GLY A 83 -16.03 -10.85 11.07
N ARG A 84 -17.11 -11.47 10.56
CA ARG A 84 -18.45 -11.28 11.10
C ARG A 84 -18.56 -11.71 12.57
N PRO A 85 -18.07 -12.91 12.97
CA PRO A 85 -18.17 -13.34 14.37
C PRO A 85 -17.46 -12.38 15.32
N ASP A 86 -16.26 -11.91 14.94
CA ASP A 86 -15.48 -10.99 15.77
C ASP A 86 -16.13 -9.62 15.89
N ALA A 87 -16.60 -9.04 14.78
CA ALA A 87 -17.27 -7.75 14.80
C ALA A 87 -18.55 -7.78 15.65
N GLU A 88 -19.37 -8.83 15.53
CA GLU A 88 -20.57 -9.02 16.36
C GLU A 88 -20.21 -9.17 17.84
N TYR A 89 -19.21 -9.99 18.15
CA TYR A 89 -18.75 -10.23 19.52
C TYR A 89 -18.19 -8.96 20.18
N TRP A 90 -17.30 -8.23 19.51
CA TRP A 90 -16.72 -6.99 20.05
C TRP A 90 -17.75 -5.88 20.19
N ASN A 91 -18.68 -5.75 19.25
CA ASN A 91 -19.76 -4.77 19.38
C ASN A 91 -20.76 -5.09 20.51
N SER A 92 -20.90 -6.37 20.88
CA SER A 92 -21.75 -6.78 22.00
C SER A 92 -21.14 -6.44 23.37
N GLN A 93 -19.81 -6.27 23.42
CA GLN A 93 -19.06 -5.93 24.63
C GLN A 93 -18.87 -4.43 24.77
N LYS A 94 -19.69 -3.81 25.62
CA LYS A 94 -19.71 -2.35 25.80
C LYS A 94 -18.37 -1.79 26.27
N ASP A 95 -17.69 -2.49 27.17
CA ASP A 95 -16.38 -2.10 27.69
C ASP A 95 -15.31 -2.07 26.59
N ILE A 96 -15.27 -3.10 25.73
CA ILE A 96 -14.36 -3.13 24.57
C ILE A 96 -14.68 -1.98 23.63
N LEU A 97 -15.95 -1.85 23.23
CA LEU A 97 -16.35 -0.87 22.23
C LEU A 97 -16.12 0.58 22.69
N GLU A 98 -16.45 0.90 23.94
CA GLU A 98 -16.19 2.23 24.51
C GLU A 98 -14.68 2.49 24.68
N SER A 99 -13.91 1.47 25.07
CA SER A 99 -12.45 1.60 25.15
C SER A 99 -11.84 1.94 23.78
N THR A 100 -12.26 1.25 22.72
CA THR A 100 -11.79 1.50 21.35
C THR A 100 -12.24 2.86 20.82
N ARG A 101 -13.46 3.30 21.13
CA ARG A 101 -13.92 4.68 20.82
C ARG A 101 -13.02 5.73 21.47
N ALA A 102 -12.59 5.49 22.71
CA ALA A 102 -11.72 6.41 23.44
C ALA A 102 -10.28 6.47 22.91
N GLU A 103 -9.81 5.49 22.13
CA GLU A 103 -8.44 5.45 21.59
C GLU A 103 -8.09 6.67 20.73
N ALA A 104 -9.08 7.31 20.08
CA ALA A 104 -8.85 8.55 19.35
C ALA A 104 -8.25 9.66 20.24
N ASP A 105 -8.61 9.69 21.53
CA ASP A 105 -8.10 10.67 22.48
C ASP A 105 -6.97 10.09 23.33
N THR A 106 -7.20 8.92 23.94
CA THR A 106 -6.28 8.32 24.91
C THR A 106 -4.99 7.82 24.28
N VAL A 107 -5.02 7.43 23.00
CA VAL A 107 -3.85 6.95 22.25
C VAL A 107 -3.44 7.98 21.21
N CYS A 108 -4.32 8.30 20.24
CA CYS A 108 -3.91 9.10 19.09
C CYS A 108 -3.55 10.54 19.48
N ARG A 109 -4.44 11.29 20.13
CA ARG A 109 -4.13 12.67 20.57
C ARG A 109 -3.00 12.71 21.59
N HIS A 110 -3.02 11.79 22.55
CA HIS A 110 -1.96 11.69 23.55
C HIS A 110 -0.58 11.52 22.90
N ASN A 111 -0.43 10.56 21.98
CA ASN A 111 0.83 10.33 21.29
C ASN A 111 1.20 11.50 20.39
N TYR A 112 0.25 12.13 19.72
CA TYR A 112 0.52 13.33 18.91
C TYR A 112 1.14 14.47 19.74
N GLN A 113 0.74 14.64 21.01
CA GLN A 113 1.35 15.63 21.91
C GLN A 113 2.83 15.32 22.19
N SER A 114 3.20 14.05 22.27
CA SER A 114 4.60 13.63 22.37
C SER A 114 5.35 13.90 21.06
N GLU A 115 4.76 13.53 19.92
CA GLU A 115 5.35 13.74 18.59
C GLU A 115 5.54 15.23 18.24
N LEU A 116 4.70 16.12 18.79
CA LEU A 116 4.83 17.57 18.67
C LEU A 116 6.14 18.11 19.24
N ARG A 117 6.78 17.38 20.16
CA ARG A 117 8.06 17.76 20.78
C ARG A 117 9.26 17.09 20.12
N THR A 118 9.05 16.01 19.37
CA THR A 118 10.10 15.18 18.78
C THR A 118 10.01 15.22 17.25
N THR A 119 9.27 14.29 16.65
CA THR A 119 9.25 14.02 15.21
C THR A 119 8.75 15.21 14.40
N LEU A 120 7.75 15.93 14.89
CA LEU A 120 7.17 17.06 14.16
C LEU A 120 8.10 18.30 14.16
N GLN A 121 9.01 18.39 15.13
CA GLN A 121 10.04 19.43 15.20
C GLN A 121 11.35 19.04 14.50
N ARG A 122 11.55 17.75 14.19
CA ARG A 122 12.78 17.28 13.53
C ARG A 122 12.97 18.00 12.19
N ARG A 123 14.13 18.63 12.03
CA ARG A 123 14.61 19.22 10.78
C ARG A 123 16.03 18.75 10.56
N VAL A 124 16.32 18.28 9.36
CA VAL A 124 17.67 17.95 8.92
C VAL A 124 17.87 18.65 7.57
N GLU A 125 18.89 19.49 7.51
CA GLU A 125 19.20 20.24 6.30
C GLU A 125 19.72 19.31 5.19
N PRO A 126 19.33 19.53 3.92
CA PRO A 126 19.80 18.71 2.83
C PRO A 126 21.27 18.94 2.51
N THR A 127 21.97 17.84 2.23
CA THR A 127 23.27 17.90 1.57
C THR A 127 23.07 17.91 0.06
N VAL A 128 23.66 18.90 -0.63
CA VAL A 128 23.49 19.08 -2.09
C VAL A 128 24.83 18.90 -2.79
N THR A 129 24.87 17.97 -3.75
CA THR A 129 26.03 17.75 -4.61
C THR A 129 25.61 17.79 -6.07
N ILE A 130 26.33 18.56 -6.89
CA ILE A 130 26.13 18.63 -8.34
C ILE A 130 27.30 17.95 -9.02
N SER A 131 27.00 17.02 -9.93
CA SER A 131 28.03 16.31 -10.70
C SER A 131 27.55 16.01 -12.12
N PRO A 132 28.46 15.92 -13.10
CA PRO A 132 28.12 15.37 -14.40
C PRO A 132 27.79 13.88 -14.26
N SER A 133 26.79 13.42 -15.00
CA SER A 133 26.46 11.99 -15.08
C SER A 133 27.64 11.21 -15.66
N ARG A 134 28.11 10.19 -14.93
CA ARG A 134 29.10 9.22 -15.42
C ARG A 134 28.43 8.15 -16.27
N THR A 135 27.75 8.54 -17.34
CA THR A 135 27.27 7.58 -18.34
C THR A 135 28.34 7.46 -19.41
N GLU A 136 28.83 6.23 -19.62
CA GLU A 136 29.85 5.88 -20.61
C GLU A 136 29.58 6.55 -21.96
N ALA A 137 30.67 6.83 -22.69
CA ALA A 137 30.84 7.66 -23.88
C ALA A 137 29.92 7.40 -25.12
N LEU A 138 28.76 6.74 -24.97
CA LEU A 138 27.92 6.23 -26.04
C LEU A 138 26.47 6.71 -26.05
N ASN A 139 26.05 7.65 -25.19
CA ASN A 139 24.72 8.27 -25.33
C ASN A 139 24.77 9.79 -25.12
N HIS A 140 24.27 10.54 -26.10
CA HIS A 140 24.40 11.98 -26.32
C HIS A 140 23.71 12.91 -25.28
N HIS A 141 23.80 12.61 -23.99
CA HIS A 141 23.20 13.44 -22.95
C HIS A 141 24.26 13.89 -21.94
N ASN A 142 24.68 15.16 -22.08
CA ASN A 142 25.43 15.89 -21.07
C ASN A 142 24.50 16.19 -19.87
N LEU A 143 24.19 15.17 -19.08
CA LEU A 143 23.30 15.28 -17.94
C LEU A 143 24.07 15.82 -16.73
N LEU A 144 23.51 16.81 -16.06
CA LEU A 144 23.90 17.21 -14.72
C LEU A 144 22.96 16.55 -13.71
N VAL A 145 23.55 15.94 -12.69
CA VAL A 145 22.83 15.32 -11.57
C VAL A 145 22.99 16.21 -10.35
N CYS A 146 21.85 16.62 -9.78
CA CYS A 146 21.78 17.27 -8.48
C CYS A 146 21.27 16.23 -7.48
N SER A 147 22.19 15.73 -6.66
CA SER A 147 21.88 14.79 -5.57
C SER A 147 21.56 15.60 -4.31
N VAL A 148 20.33 15.49 -3.84
CA VAL A 148 19.86 16.12 -2.61
C VAL A 148 19.57 15.02 -1.59
N THR A 149 20.43 14.90 -0.58
CA THR A 149 20.44 13.78 0.37
C THR A 149 20.27 14.25 1.80
N ASP A 150 20.01 13.30 2.71
CA ASP A 150 20.12 13.47 4.16
C ASP A 150 19.23 14.57 4.76
N PHE A 151 17.99 14.69 4.27
CA PHE A 151 17.06 15.72 4.71
C PHE A 151 15.80 15.15 5.36
N TYR A 152 15.21 15.94 6.26
CA TYR A 152 13.92 15.66 6.88
C TYR A 152 13.23 16.98 7.27
N PRO A 153 11.90 17.13 7.10
CA PRO A 153 10.94 16.16 6.56
C PRO A 153 11.03 16.02 5.04
N GLY A 154 10.26 15.09 4.47
CA GLY A 154 10.30 14.77 3.04
C GLY A 154 9.75 15.85 2.10
N GLN A 155 9.09 16.91 2.60
CA GLN A 155 8.64 18.00 1.73
C GLN A 155 9.84 18.82 1.26
N ILE A 156 10.12 18.77 -0.05
CA ILE A 156 11.25 19.48 -0.66
C ILE A 156 10.87 20.05 -2.02
N LYS A 157 11.58 21.12 -2.43
CA LYS A 157 11.45 21.74 -3.75
C LYS A 157 12.82 21.97 -4.36
N VAL A 158 13.13 21.23 -5.43
CA VAL A 158 14.38 21.36 -6.19
C VAL A 158 14.09 22.09 -7.50
N ARG A 159 14.93 23.06 -7.87
CA ARG A 159 14.81 23.85 -9.11
C ARG A 159 16.16 23.97 -9.77
N TRP A 160 16.18 23.99 -11.10
CA TRP A 160 17.37 24.23 -11.89
C TRP A 160 17.35 25.64 -12.47
N PHE A 161 18.53 26.24 -12.54
CA PHE A 161 18.74 27.56 -13.13
C PHE A 161 19.93 27.50 -14.08
N ARG A 162 19.84 28.21 -15.20
CA ARG A 162 20.95 28.45 -16.13
C ARG A 162 21.02 29.95 -16.37
N ASN A 163 22.15 30.57 -16.01
CA ASN A 163 22.35 32.02 -16.11
C ASN A 163 21.19 32.80 -15.45
N ASP A 164 20.85 32.42 -14.21
CA ASP A 164 19.76 33.00 -13.40
C ASP A 164 18.33 32.86 -13.96
N GLN A 165 18.16 32.15 -15.08
CA GLN A 165 16.85 31.82 -15.63
C GLN A 165 16.44 30.41 -15.19
N GLN A 166 15.22 30.29 -14.67
CA GLN A 166 14.70 28.99 -14.23
C GLN A 166 14.47 28.07 -15.43
N GLU A 167 15.09 26.91 -15.39
CA GLU A 167 14.92 25.86 -16.39
C GLU A 167 13.81 24.89 -15.92
N THR A 168 13.01 24.42 -16.87
CA THR A 168 11.94 23.42 -16.61
C THR A 168 11.94 22.30 -17.65
N ALA A 169 12.41 22.57 -18.86
CA ALA A 169 12.54 21.59 -19.92
C ALA A 169 13.73 20.64 -19.67
N GLY A 170 13.56 19.35 -19.98
CA GLY A 170 14.63 18.36 -19.87
C GLY A 170 15.01 17.95 -18.45
N ILE A 171 14.25 18.39 -17.43
CA ILE A 171 14.45 18.00 -16.04
C ILE A 171 13.72 16.69 -15.78
N VAL A 172 14.45 15.72 -15.23
CA VAL A 172 13.90 14.45 -14.73
C VAL A 172 14.27 14.34 -13.25
N SER A 173 13.33 13.86 -12.43
CA SER A 173 13.54 13.67 -10.99
C SER A 173 13.05 12.30 -10.57
N THR A 174 13.73 11.70 -9.61
CA THR A 174 13.24 10.50 -8.94
C THR A 174 12.05 10.84 -8.04
N PRO A 175 11.21 9.85 -7.70
CA PRO A 175 10.34 9.98 -6.54
C PRO A 175 11.14 10.26 -5.27
N LEU A 176 10.48 10.71 -4.21
CA LEU A 176 11.09 10.80 -2.89
C LEU A 176 11.51 9.41 -2.43
N ILE A 177 12.78 9.23 -2.10
CA ILE A 177 13.35 7.98 -1.61
C ILE A 177 13.41 8.04 -0.08
N ARG A 178 12.86 7.02 0.59
CA ARG A 178 12.92 6.90 2.05
C ARG A 178 14.01 5.88 2.42
N ASN A 179 15.04 6.34 3.12
CA ASN A 179 16.21 5.53 3.49
C ASN A 179 15.92 4.57 4.66
N GLY A 180 15.08 5.00 5.62
CA GLY A 180 14.65 4.17 6.75
C GLY A 180 15.38 4.41 8.08
N ASP A 181 16.09 5.54 8.20
CA ASP A 181 16.91 5.98 9.35
C ASP A 181 16.42 7.28 10.03
#